data_AF-A0A832LWI2-F1
#
_entry.id   AF-A0A832LWI2-F1
#
_cell.length_a   1.000
_cell.length_b   1.000
_cell.length_c   1.000
_cell.angle_alpha   90.00
_cell.angle_beta   90.00
_cell.angle_gamma   90.00
#
_symmetry.space_group_name_H-M   'P 1'
#
loop_
_entity.id
_entity.type
_entity.pdbx_description
1 polymer ?
#
loop_
_entity_poly.entity_id
_entity_poly.type
_entity_poly.pdbx_seq_one_letter_code
_entity_poly.pdbx_strand_id
1 'polypeptide(L)'
;MRRRRSIAGLLFALALSGWADEPTYPVAFRIALDAPAEVVYLAGSFNQWQPRMTPMTPDADKRVWTLTLNLPAGAHQYKFVV
;
A
#
# COMPACT_ATOMS: atom_id res chain seq x y z
N MET A 1 -35.53 -55.43 3.71
CA MET A 1 -36.60 -54.65 3.01
C MET A 1 -36.63 -53.26 3.66
N ARG A 2 -36.01 -52.22 3.08
CA ARG A 2 -36.66 -51.23 2.21
C ARG A 2 -35.57 -50.42 1.50
N ARG A 3 -35.51 -50.56 0.17
CA ARG A 3 -34.69 -49.73 -0.73
C ARG A 3 -35.35 -48.36 -0.89
N ARG A 4 -34.56 -47.28 -0.87
CA ARG A 4 -34.90 -46.03 -1.60
C ARG A 4 -33.63 -45.51 -2.29
N ARG A 5 -33.85 -45.06 -3.53
CA ARG A 5 -32.92 -44.91 -4.64
C ARG A 5 -32.15 -43.57 -4.57
N SER A 6 -30.93 -43.57 -5.09
CA SER A 6 -30.04 -42.42 -5.30
C SER A 6 -30.64 -41.34 -6.23
N ILE A 7 -30.17 -40.09 -6.14
CA ILE A 7 -29.89 -39.15 -7.25
C ILE A 7 -28.92 -38.07 -6.73
N ALA A 8 -27.85 -37.82 -7.50
CA ALA A 8 -26.82 -36.81 -7.30
C ALA A 8 -27.34 -35.39 -7.57
N GLY A 9 -26.83 -34.41 -6.82
CA GLY A 9 -27.01 -32.98 -7.07
C GLY A 9 -25.70 -32.24 -6.85
N LEU A 10 -25.06 -31.85 -7.96
CA LEU A 10 -23.75 -31.22 -8.07
C LEU A 10 -23.91 -29.70 -8.06
N LEU A 11 -23.56 -28.99 -6.98
CA LEU A 11 -23.41 -27.52 -6.90
C LEU A 11 -22.50 -27.24 -5.69
N PHE A 12 -21.43 -26.44 -5.69
CA PHE A 12 -20.89 -25.47 -6.62
C PHE A 12 -19.37 -25.40 -6.35
N ALA A 13 -18.64 -25.09 -7.42
CA ALA A 13 -17.20 -25.06 -7.51
C ALA A 13 -16.46 -24.25 -6.43
N LEU A 14 -15.32 -24.81 -6.02
CA LEU A 14 -14.04 -24.16 -5.70
C LEU A 14 -14.06 -22.95 -4.76
N ALA A 15 -13.62 -23.19 -3.52
CA ALA A 15 -12.86 -22.21 -2.76
C ALA A 15 -11.53 -21.90 -3.48
N LEU A 16 -11.60 -21.11 -4.55
CA LEU A 16 -10.46 -20.44 -5.19
C LEU A 16 -10.62 -18.93 -5.07
N SER A 17 -10.94 -18.43 -3.88
CA SER A 17 -10.52 -17.08 -3.52
C SER A 17 -9.17 -17.20 -2.83
N GLY A 18 -8.16 -17.66 -3.58
CA GLY A 18 -6.79 -17.26 -3.25
C GLY A 18 -6.79 -15.74 -3.27
N TRP A 19 -6.44 -15.11 -2.16
CA TRP A 19 -6.53 -13.68 -1.99
C TRP A 19 -5.57 -13.07 -3.00
N ALA A 20 -6.10 -12.50 -4.08
CA ALA A 20 -5.26 -11.72 -4.99
C ALA A 20 -4.79 -10.48 -4.22
N ASP A 21 -3.49 -10.19 -4.25
CA ASP A 21 -2.98 -8.92 -3.74
C ASP A 21 -3.74 -7.78 -4.44
N GLU A 22 -4.20 -6.80 -3.65
CA GLU A 22 -4.89 -5.63 -4.20
C GLU A 22 -3.95 -4.91 -5.17
N PRO A 23 -4.41 -4.54 -6.39
CA PRO A 23 -3.57 -3.83 -7.32
C PRO A 23 -3.09 -2.52 -6.71
N THR A 24 -1.78 -2.29 -6.80
CA THR A 24 -1.14 -1.06 -6.34
C THR A 24 -0.68 -0.20 -7.51
N TYR A 25 -0.62 1.10 -7.29
CA TYR A 25 -0.16 2.09 -8.26
C TYR A 25 1.08 2.81 -7.73
N PRO A 26 2.11 3.05 -8.56
CA PRO A 26 3.25 3.85 -8.16
C PRO A 26 2.83 5.31 -7.99
N VAL A 27 3.00 5.85 -6.79
CA VAL A 27 2.72 7.23 -6.43
C VAL A 27 4.01 7.93 -6.02
N ALA A 28 4.36 8.99 -6.75
CA ALA A 28 5.53 9.80 -6.46
C ALA A 28 5.18 10.94 -5.49
N PHE A 29 5.90 10.99 -4.36
CA PHE A 29 5.87 12.07 -3.38
C PHE A 29 7.09 12.96 -3.58
N ARG A 30 6.89 14.28 -3.53
CA ARG A 30 7.96 15.27 -3.64
C ARG A 30 7.70 16.45 -2.73
N ILE A 31 8.74 16.89 -2.01
CA ILE A 31 8.76 18.15 -1.27
C ILE A 31 10.03 18.93 -1.60
N ALA A 32 9.90 20.26 -1.73
CA ALA A 32 11.02 21.19 -1.86
C ALA A 32 11.06 22.09 -0.63
N LEU A 33 12.26 22.31 -0.07
CA LEU A 33 12.50 23.04 1.17
C LEU A 33 13.33 24.30 0.94
N ASP A 34 13.06 25.33 1.74
CA ASP A 34 13.78 26.61 1.71
C ASP A 34 15.19 26.53 2.31
N ALA A 35 15.49 25.47 3.06
CA ALA A 35 16.81 25.17 3.61
C ALA A 35 17.09 23.66 3.53
N PRO A 36 18.37 23.23 3.51
CA PRO A 36 18.71 21.81 3.59
C PRO A 36 18.15 21.14 4.86
N ALA A 37 17.68 19.90 4.73
CA ALA A 37 17.27 19.06 5.86
C ALA A 37 18.27 17.93 6.12
N GLU A 38 18.27 17.38 7.33
CA GLU A 38 19.08 16.20 7.66
C GLU A 38 18.46 14.92 7.07
N VAL A 39 17.16 14.74 7.27
CA VAL A 39 16.37 13.62 6.78
C VAL A 39 14.92 14.07 6.62
N VAL A 40 14.23 13.55 5.62
CA VAL A 40 12.78 13.70 5.49
C VAL A 40 12.14 12.32 5.46
N TYR A 41 11.09 12.13 6.26
CA TYR A 41 10.26 10.93 6.26
C TYR A 41 8.86 11.24 5.73
N LEU A 42 8.22 10.22 5.19
CA LEU A 42 6.80 10.24 4.85
C LEU A 42 6.01 9.47 5.92
N ALA A 43 5.02 10.09 6.54
CA ALA A 43 4.08 9.43 7.44
C ALA A 43 2.67 9.52 6.88
N GLY A 44 1.91 8.43 6.89
CA GLY A 44 0.56 8.39 6.36
C GLY A 44 -0.24 7.16 6.77
N SER A 45 -1.46 7.05 6.24
CA SER A 45 -2.34 5.92 6.52
C SER A 45 -1.72 4.57 6.15
N PHE A 46 -0.91 4.52 5.09
CA PHE A 46 -0.23 3.33 4.57
C PHE A 46 0.94 2.82 5.43
N ASN A 47 1.44 3.62 6.38
CA ASN A 47 2.50 3.20 7.31
C ASN A 47 2.12 3.42 8.78
N GLN A 48 0.81 3.40 9.07
CA GLN A 48 0.27 3.58 10.42
C GLN A 48 0.78 4.87 11.10
N TRP A 49 1.02 5.93 10.32
CA TRP A 49 1.55 7.21 10.78
C TRP A 49 2.90 7.12 11.51
N GLN A 50 3.68 6.07 11.29
CA GLN A 50 4.98 5.92 11.93
C GLN A 50 5.99 6.93 11.35
N PRO A 51 6.44 7.92 12.14
CA PRO A 51 7.08 9.14 11.60
C PRO A 51 8.52 8.96 11.13
N ARG A 52 9.14 7.79 11.37
CA ARG A 52 10.56 7.51 11.08
C ARG A 52 10.79 6.21 10.30
N MET A 53 9.72 5.59 9.78
CA MET A 53 9.79 4.29 9.09
C MET A 53 10.08 4.40 7.59
N THR A 54 9.74 5.54 6.97
CA THR A 54 9.71 5.66 5.52
C THR A 54 10.54 6.87 5.08
N PRO A 55 11.89 6.73 5.03
CA PRO A 55 12.77 7.82 4.63
C PRO A 55 12.61 8.14 3.13
N MET A 56 12.76 9.41 2.79
CA MET A 56 12.79 9.90 1.42
C MET A 56 14.23 10.07 0.92
N THR A 57 14.42 10.06 -0.39
CA THR A 57 15.71 10.27 -1.05
C THR A 57 15.94 11.75 -1.33
N PRO A 58 17.03 12.37 -0.83
CA PRO A 58 17.37 13.76 -1.13
C PRO A 58 18.00 13.92 -2.51
N ASP A 59 17.96 15.14 -3.02
CA ASP A 59 18.85 15.64 -4.07
C ASP A 59 20.24 16.00 -3.51
N ALA A 60 21.13 16.50 -4.37
CA ALA A 60 22.51 16.84 -3.99
C ALA A 60 22.58 17.90 -2.89
N ASP A 61 21.67 18.88 -2.91
CA ASP A 61 21.65 20.00 -1.96
C ASP A 61 20.82 19.72 -0.70
N LYS A 62 20.20 18.53 -0.59
CA LYS A 62 19.28 18.12 0.49
C LYS A 62 18.07 19.05 0.64
N ARG A 63 17.62 19.65 -0.47
CA ARG A 63 16.49 20.59 -0.51
C ARG A 63 15.28 20.03 -1.26
N VAL A 64 15.47 19.03 -2.11
CA VAL A 64 14.37 18.31 -2.76
C VAL A 64 14.40 16.86 -2.32
N TRP A 65 13.27 16.36 -1.84
CA TRP A 65 13.14 15.00 -1.34
C TRP A 65 12.07 14.26 -2.14
N THR A 66 12.38 13.03 -2.54
CA THR A 66 11.51 12.20 -3.38
C THR A 66 11.35 10.79 -2.84
N LEU A 67 10.18 10.19 -3.08
CA LEU A 67 9.89 8.80 -2.75
C LEU A 67 8.76 8.29 -3.66
N THR A 68 8.88 7.08 -4.19
CA THR A 68 7.80 6.40 -4.90
C THR A 68 7.32 5.22 -4.06
N LEU A 69 6.02 5.17 -3.75
CA LEU A 69 5.37 4.05 -3.07
C LEU A 69 4.31 3.42 -3.96
N ASN A 70 4.20 2.11 -3.91
CA ASN A 70 3.08 1.37 -4.49
C ASN A 70 1.93 1.41 -3.49
N LEU A 71 0.84 2.11 -3.83
CA LEU A 71 -0.33 2.25 -2.97
C LEU A 71 -1.58 1.66 -3.62
N PRO A 72 -2.44 0.97 -2.87
CA PRO A 72 -3.75 0.55 -3.36
C PRO A 72 -4.60 1.77 -3.73
N ALA A 73 -5.60 1.57 -4.61
CA ALA A 73 -6.55 2.62 -4.94
C ALA A 73 -7.33 3.05 -3.69
N GLY A 74 -7.48 4.36 -3.48
CA GLY A 74 -8.24 4.89 -2.36
C GLY A 74 -7.71 6.21 -1.83
N ALA A 75 -8.34 6.68 -0.75
CA ALA A 75 -7.91 7.89 -0.07
C ALA A 75 -6.76 7.57 0.89
N HIS A 76 -5.64 8.25 0.70
CA HIS A 76 -4.48 8.17 1.59
C HIS A 76 -4.19 9.54 2.19
N GLN A 77 -4.11 9.60 3.52
CA GLN A 77 -3.66 10.79 4.22
C GLN A 77 -2.15 10.69 4.47
N TYR A 78 -1.45 11.81 4.39
CA TYR A 78 -0.01 11.85 4.59
C TYR A 78 0.46 13.20 5.15
N LYS A 79 1.69 13.20 5.68
CA LYS A 79 2.47 14.39 6.02
C LYS A 79 3.96 14.11 5.81
N PHE A 80 4.71 15.17 5.52
CA PHE A 80 6.17 15.14 5.58
C PHE A 80 6.63 15.39 7.02
N VAL A 81 7.63 14.64 7.46
CA VAL A 81 8.32 14.83 8.75
C VAL A 81 9.75 15.22 8.42
N VAL A 82 10.12 16.45 8.73
CA VAL A 82 11.41 17.10 8.43
C VAL A 82 12.20 17.27 9.72
#